data_AF-A0A8J6DJR2-F1
#
_entry.id   AF-A0A8J6DJR2-F1
#
_cell.length_a   1.000
_cell.length_b   1.000
_cell.length_c   1.000
_cell.angle_alpha   90.00
_cell.angle_beta   90.00
_cell.angle_gamma   90.00
#
_symmetry.space_group_name_H-M   'P 1'
#
loop_
_entity.id
_entity.type
_entity.pdbx_description
1 polymer ?
#
loop_
_entity_poly.entity_id
_entity_poly.type
_entity_poly.pdbx_seq_one_letter_code
_entity_poly.pdbx_strand_id
1 'polypeptide(L)'
;LLSVICCDLDTLLLLEAQYQVSELLLDAQQENILETSESHRNYIIDGLSVERNHVLVRINLIGGATERILPPRMLQKSDDPYPWPMFSSYPLPNCYLSEVTRNADLKLDSELGKLLLLSKVSEKQTEWIENCRRQFCKMMKAKPDIISGGALVELLEKFVFQLSESPSECYFPSVEYTATDANVKNESLSSVQQLGIKMTVSYGKFLNLLKDDAENNLTLVLKHCERFLKQQQTPRNYAGHDWFVSSMFLIMLGDREKTFRFLQQFSRLLTSAFLWLPRLHISGYLPVDTVESGIHPIYFCSTHYIEMLLKAEVPLVFSAFHMSGLTPSQICLQWITQCFWNYLDWIEICHYIATCVFLGPDYQVYVCIAIFKHLQQDILQHSQTQDLQVFLKEEALHGFRVSDYFEYMENLEQNYRPVLLRDMRNIRVQST
;
A
#
# COMPACT_ATOMS: atom_id res chain seq x y z
N LEU A 1 5.57 -14.88 -16.95
CA LEU A 1 6.32 -13.59 -16.97
C LEU A 1 5.38 -12.39 -16.84
N LEU A 2 4.45 -12.17 -17.78
CA LEU A 2 3.52 -11.03 -17.73
C LEU A 2 2.77 -10.93 -16.38
N SER A 3 2.24 -12.04 -15.88
CA SER A 3 1.61 -12.12 -14.55
C SER A 3 2.48 -11.51 -13.43
N VAL A 4 3.74 -11.95 -13.33
CA VAL A 4 4.70 -11.49 -12.32
C VAL A 4 5.03 -10.00 -12.49
N ILE A 5 5.17 -9.53 -13.74
CA ILE A 5 5.47 -8.12 -14.04
C ILE A 5 4.29 -7.24 -13.59
N CYS A 6 3.05 -7.65 -13.87
CA CYS A 6 1.84 -6.93 -13.49
C CYS A 6 1.53 -6.96 -11.98
N CYS A 7 2.35 -7.63 -11.16
CA CYS A 7 2.22 -7.55 -9.70
C CYS A 7 2.73 -6.23 -9.13
N ASP A 8 3.65 -5.57 -9.83
CA ASP A 8 4.03 -4.18 -9.56
C ASP A 8 2.98 -3.25 -10.19
N LEU A 9 2.26 -2.50 -9.36
CA LEU A 9 1.13 -1.72 -9.85
C LEU A 9 1.54 -0.58 -10.77
N ASP A 10 2.67 0.09 -10.53
CA ASP A 10 3.16 1.14 -11.42
C ASP A 10 3.52 0.58 -12.81
N THR A 11 4.15 -0.59 -12.84
CA THR A 11 4.46 -1.30 -14.09
C THR A 11 3.18 -1.75 -14.79
N LEU A 12 2.19 -2.26 -14.06
CA LEU A 12 0.88 -2.59 -14.63
C LEU A 12 0.23 -1.35 -15.27
N LEU A 13 0.17 -0.23 -14.55
CA LEU A 13 -0.42 1.01 -15.08
C LEU A 13 0.33 1.52 -16.32
N LEU A 14 1.67 1.40 -16.34
CA LEU A 14 2.48 1.74 -17.49
C LEU A 14 2.16 0.85 -18.70
N LEU A 15 2.10 -0.47 -18.50
CA LEU A 15 1.78 -1.42 -19.55
C LEU A 15 0.37 -1.20 -20.09
N GLU A 16 -0.60 -0.96 -19.21
CA GLU A 16 -1.97 -0.66 -19.60
C GLU A 16 -2.06 0.67 -20.38
N ALA A 17 -1.34 1.71 -19.94
CA ALA A 17 -1.30 3.00 -20.62
C ALA A 17 -0.67 2.95 -22.02
N GLN A 18 0.33 2.10 -22.22
CA GLN A 18 1.09 2.03 -23.48
C GLN A 18 0.56 0.99 -24.46
N TYR A 19 0.06 -0.14 -23.95
CA TYR A 19 -0.26 -1.31 -24.75
C TYR A 19 -1.70 -1.81 -24.59
N GLN A 20 -2.50 -1.23 -23.67
CA GLN A 20 -3.86 -1.68 -23.39
C GLN A 20 -3.91 -3.20 -23.15
N VAL A 21 -3.02 -3.69 -22.28
CA VAL A 21 -2.81 -5.14 -22.06
C VAL A 21 -4.11 -5.84 -21.71
N SER A 22 -5.00 -5.20 -20.94
CA SER A 22 -6.32 -5.75 -20.62
C SER A 22 -7.16 -5.99 -21.87
N GLU A 23 -7.22 -5.03 -22.80
CA GLU A 23 -7.96 -5.18 -24.08
C GLU A 23 -7.34 -6.28 -24.95
N LEU A 24 -6.01 -6.29 -25.10
CA LEU A 24 -5.31 -7.32 -25.88
C LEU A 24 -5.59 -8.74 -25.37
N LEU A 25 -5.60 -8.92 -24.04
CA LEU A 25 -5.90 -10.21 -23.44
C LEU A 25 -7.40 -10.56 -23.57
N LEU A 26 -8.31 -9.59 -23.48
CA LEU A 26 -9.74 -9.82 -23.68
C LEU A 26 -10.05 -10.23 -25.14
N ASP A 27 -9.44 -9.58 -26.12
CA ASP A 27 -9.59 -9.92 -27.54
C ASP A 27 -9.09 -11.34 -27.81
N ALA A 28 -7.90 -11.67 -27.32
CA ALA A 28 -7.36 -13.03 -27.41
C ALA A 28 -8.22 -14.06 -26.67
N GLN A 29 -8.95 -13.66 -25.63
CA GLN A 29 -9.89 -14.52 -24.92
C GLN A 29 -11.18 -14.75 -25.73
N GLN A 30 -11.63 -13.77 -26.49
CA GLN A 30 -12.80 -13.87 -27.38
C GLN A 30 -12.52 -14.71 -28.62
N GLU A 31 -11.30 -14.70 -29.14
CA GLU A 31 -10.87 -15.57 -30.24
C GLU A 31 -10.93 -17.07 -29.89
N ASN A 32 -10.93 -17.41 -28.59
CA ASN A 32 -11.01 -18.79 -28.08
C ASN A 32 -12.45 -19.29 -27.83
N ILE A 33 -13.45 -18.70 -28.50
CA ILE A 33 -14.85 -19.13 -28.40
C ILE A 33 -15.17 -20.14 -29.52
N LEU A 34 -15.74 -21.28 -29.15
CA LEU A 34 -16.33 -22.21 -30.12
C LEU A 34 -17.66 -21.64 -30.60
N GLU A 35 -17.79 -21.43 -31.92
CA GLU A 35 -19.07 -21.12 -32.56
C GLU A 35 -20.01 -22.33 -32.46
N THR A 36 -20.67 -22.48 -31.31
CA THR A 36 -21.76 -23.45 -31.12
C THR A 36 -23.02 -22.68 -30.73
N SER A 37 -24.15 -23.13 -31.29
CA SER A 37 -25.45 -22.47 -31.37
C SER A 37 -25.85 -21.58 -30.17
N GLU A 38 -26.10 -20.30 -30.46
CA GLU A 38 -26.85 -19.19 -29.82
C GLU A 38 -27.17 -19.12 -28.31
N SER A 39 -26.97 -20.14 -27.48
CA SER A 39 -27.35 -20.09 -26.06
C SER A 39 -26.21 -20.36 -25.07
N HIS A 40 -25.11 -20.99 -25.48
CA HIS A 40 -23.99 -21.31 -24.58
C HIS A 40 -22.65 -20.98 -25.26
N ARG A 41 -22.00 -19.90 -24.83
CA ARG A 41 -20.63 -19.59 -25.23
C ARG A 41 -19.71 -20.66 -24.64
N ASN A 42 -19.28 -21.61 -25.48
CA ASN A 42 -18.35 -22.64 -25.08
C ASN A 42 -16.92 -22.13 -25.36
N TYR A 43 -16.17 -21.84 -24.30
CA TYR A 43 -14.76 -21.47 -24.42
C TYR A 43 -13.91 -22.72 -24.62
N ILE A 44 -12.86 -22.61 -25.44
CA ILE A 44 -11.79 -23.60 -25.46
C ILE A 44 -11.02 -23.45 -24.15
N ILE A 45 -11.09 -24.49 -23.31
CA ILE A 45 -10.39 -24.56 -22.03
C ILE A 45 -9.10 -25.36 -22.21
N ASP A 46 -8.00 -24.63 -22.33
CA ASP A 46 -6.63 -25.15 -22.35
C ASP A 46 -5.73 -24.37 -21.37
N GLY A 47 -4.47 -24.80 -21.22
CA GLY A 47 -3.53 -24.14 -20.31
C GLY A 47 -3.28 -22.66 -20.62
N LEU A 48 -3.32 -22.24 -21.89
CA LEU A 48 -3.12 -20.84 -22.26
C LEU A 48 -4.34 -19.99 -21.91
N SER A 49 -5.54 -20.50 -22.16
CA SER A 49 -6.79 -19.83 -21.79
C SER A 49 -6.91 -19.64 -20.27
N VAL A 50 -6.49 -20.64 -19.49
CA VAL A 50 -6.51 -20.59 -18.02
C VAL A 50 -5.51 -19.57 -17.49
N GLU A 51 -4.27 -19.58 -17.99
CA GLU A 51 -3.27 -18.57 -17.64
C GLU A 51 -3.71 -17.16 -18.05
N ARG A 52 -4.32 -17.01 -19.23
CA ARG A 52 -4.87 -15.74 -19.70
C ARG A 52 -5.97 -15.23 -18.78
N ASN A 53 -6.91 -16.09 -18.39
CA ASN A 53 -7.98 -15.76 -17.45
C ASN A 53 -7.39 -15.34 -16.10
N HIS A 54 -6.38 -16.04 -15.60
CA HIS A 54 -5.69 -15.65 -14.36
C HIS A 54 -5.07 -14.26 -14.44
N VAL A 55 -4.34 -13.96 -15.51
CA VAL A 55 -3.75 -12.62 -15.70
C VAL A 55 -4.85 -11.56 -15.83
N LEU A 56 -5.89 -11.81 -16.63
CA LEU A 56 -7.00 -10.89 -16.84
C LEU A 56 -7.71 -10.52 -15.53
N VAL A 57 -8.03 -11.51 -14.70
CA VAL A 57 -8.63 -11.26 -13.38
C VAL A 57 -7.67 -10.48 -12.49
N ARG A 58 -6.40 -10.86 -12.44
CA ARG A 58 -5.38 -10.22 -11.59
C ARG A 58 -5.18 -8.73 -11.92
N ILE A 59 -5.11 -8.36 -13.19
CA ILE A 59 -4.85 -6.97 -13.59
C ILE A 59 -6.08 -6.07 -13.46
N ASN A 60 -7.28 -6.65 -13.45
CA ASN A 60 -8.55 -5.93 -13.33
C ASN A 60 -9.13 -5.91 -11.91
N LEU A 61 -8.51 -6.61 -10.96
CA LEU A 61 -8.99 -6.69 -9.59
C LEU A 61 -7.88 -6.45 -8.59
N ILE A 62 -8.14 -5.54 -7.65
CA ILE A 62 -7.28 -5.28 -6.50
C ILE A 62 -7.95 -5.77 -5.23
N GLY A 63 -7.14 -6.32 -4.33
CA GLY A 63 -7.54 -6.71 -3.00
C GLY A 63 -6.51 -7.64 -2.37
N GLY A 64 -6.55 -7.73 -1.05
CA GLY A 64 -5.83 -8.74 -0.29
C GLY A 64 -6.45 -10.13 -0.41
N ALA A 65 -6.00 -11.03 0.47
CA ALA A 65 -6.38 -12.44 0.48
C ALA A 65 -7.88 -12.68 0.69
N THR A 66 -8.57 -11.83 1.45
CA THR A 66 -10.01 -12.01 1.74
C THR A 66 -10.91 -11.17 0.86
N GLU A 67 -10.34 -10.32 0.01
CA GLU A 67 -11.06 -9.34 -0.82
C GLU A 67 -11.11 -9.77 -2.30
N ARG A 68 -10.11 -10.51 -2.74
CA ARG A 68 -9.93 -10.96 -4.12
C ARG A 68 -9.73 -12.46 -4.18
N ILE A 69 -10.41 -13.12 -5.12
CA ILE A 69 -10.19 -14.52 -5.44
C ILE A 69 -9.60 -14.61 -6.84
N LEU A 70 -8.36 -15.10 -6.94
CA LEU A 70 -7.73 -15.35 -8.22
C LEU A 70 -8.07 -16.76 -8.71
N PRO A 71 -8.43 -16.95 -9.99
CA PRO A 71 -8.73 -18.27 -10.50
C PRO A 71 -7.48 -19.17 -10.46
N PRO A 72 -7.67 -20.49 -10.32
CA PRO A 72 -6.57 -21.44 -10.39
C PRO A 72 -5.92 -21.44 -11.77
N ARG A 73 -4.64 -21.82 -11.81
CA ARG A 73 -3.84 -21.95 -13.04
C ARG A 73 -3.81 -23.35 -13.62
N MET A 74 -4.27 -24.32 -12.84
CA MET A 74 -4.21 -25.73 -13.19
C MET A 74 -5.60 -26.28 -13.46
N LEU A 75 -5.70 -27.10 -14.51
CA LEU A 75 -6.91 -27.85 -14.80
C LEU A 75 -7.13 -28.96 -13.77
N GLN A 76 -8.37 -29.12 -13.36
CA GLN A 76 -8.78 -30.18 -12.44
C GLN A 76 -9.01 -31.49 -13.21
N LYS A 77 -8.76 -32.62 -12.54
CA LYS A 77 -9.09 -33.94 -13.06
C LYS A 77 -10.54 -34.28 -12.71
N SER A 78 -11.48 -33.60 -13.36
CA SER A 78 -12.93 -33.70 -13.15
C SER A 78 -13.69 -33.54 -14.47
N ASP A 79 -14.98 -33.88 -14.47
CA ASP A 79 -15.86 -33.74 -15.64
C ASP A 79 -15.98 -32.28 -16.10
N ASP A 80 -15.91 -31.34 -15.15
CA ASP A 80 -15.66 -29.92 -15.41
C ASP A 80 -14.21 -29.60 -15.00
N PRO A 81 -13.26 -29.54 -15.95
CA PRO A 81 -11.85 -29.33 -15.62
C PRO A 81 -11.55 -27.89 -15.17
N TYR A 82 -12.49 -26.95 -15.33
CA TYR A 82 -12.32 -25.56 -14.95
C TYR A 82 -13.66 -24.88 -14.58
N PRO A 83 -14.12 -25.03 -13.32
CA PRO A 83 -15.44 -24.54 -12.88
C PRO A 83 -15.46 -23.02 -12.60
N TRP A 84 -14.62 -22.24 -13.28
CA TRP A 84 -14.49 -20.79 -13.10
C TRP A 84 -14.91 -20.06 -14.38
N PRO A 85 -15.74 -19.01 -14.29
CA PRO A 85 -16.20 -18.31 -15.48
C PRO A 85 -15.07 -17.54 -16.16
N MET A 86 -14.90 -17.75 -17.46
CA MET A 86 -13.87 -17.05 -18.24
C MET A 86 -14.21 -15.56 -18.35
N PHE A 87 -13.28 -14.70 -17.94
CA PHE A 87 -13.41 -13.26 -18.10
C PHE A 87 -13.10 -12.86 -19.54
N SER A 88 -14.13 -12.66 -20.37
CA SER A 88 -13.99 -12.31 -21.79
C SER A 88 -14.53 -10.93 -22.17
N SER A 89 -15.24 -10.27 -21.25
CA SER A 89 -15.84 -8.95 -21.45
C SER A 89 -16.22 -8.36 -20.11
N TYR A 90 -16.18 -7.03 -20.00
CA TYR A 90 -16.66 -6.33 -18.81
C TYR A 90 -18.19 -6.49 -18.62
N PRO A 91 -18.69 -6.49 -17.37
CA PRO A 91 -17.93 -6.40 -16.11
C PRO A 91 -17.23 -7.72 -15.73
N LEU A 92 -16.22 -7.62 -14.85
CA LEU A 92 -15.54 -8.78 -14.26
C LEU A 92 -16.58 -9.71 -13.59
N PRO A 93 -16.48 -11.05 -13.76
CA PRO A 93 -17.38 -11.98 -13.09
C PRO A 93 -17.33 -11.86 -11.56
N ASN A 94 -18.51 -11.77 -10.93
CA ASN A 94 -18.62 -11.52 -9.48
C ASN A 94 -18.02 -12.62 -8.59
N CYS A 95 -17.81 -13.85 -9.09
CA CYS A 95 -17.19 -14.92 -8.30
C CYS A 95 -15.73 -14.66 -7.93
N TYR A 96 -15.07 -13.73 -8.63
CA TYR A 96 -13.71 -13.31 -8.31
C TYR A 96 -13.67 -12.22 -7.24
N LEU A 97 -14.82 -11.60 -6.96
CA LEU A 97 -15.00 -10.66 -5.86
C LEU A 97 -15.41 -11.46 -4.63
N SER A 98 -14.66 -11.30 -3.54
CA SER A 98 -15.12 -11.81 -2.25
C SER A 98 -16.20 -10.90 -1.69
N GLU A 99 -17.21 -11.46 -1.00
CA GLU A 99 -18.16 -10.65 -0.25
C GLU A 99 -17.42 -9.95 0.88
N VAL A 100 -17.14 -8.64 0.72
CA VAL A 100 -16.55 -7.84 1.80
C VAL A 100 -17.55 -7.84 2.96
N THR A 101 -17.18 -8.53 4.05
CA THR A 101 -17.97 -8.51 5.28
C THR A 101 -18.17 -7.06 5.67
N ARG A 102 -19.43 -6.60 5.65
CA ARG A 102 -19.78 -5.25 6.06
C ARG A 102 -19.21 -5.04 7.46
N ASN A 103 -18.23 -4.17 7.60
CA ASN A 103 -17.90 -3.63 8.92
C ASN A 103 -19.18 -2.97 9.41
N ALA A 104 -19.80 -3.57 10.41
CA ALA A 104 -21.09 -3.16 10.92
C ALA A 104 -20.99 -1.71 11.38
N ASP A 105 -21.57 -0.81 10.60
CA ASP A 105 -21.72 0.62 10.87
C ASP A 105 -22.69 0.90 12.05
N LEU A 106 -22.83 -0.03 13.00
CA LEU A 106 -23.90 -0.03 13.98
C LEU A 106 -23.35 -0.40 15.37
N LYS A 107 -23.09 0.64 16.18
CA LYS A 107 -22.73 0.70 17.63
C LYS A 107 -21.27 0.94 18.02
N LEU A 108 -20.46 1.66 17.24
CA LEU A 108 -19.09 2.06 17.63
C LEU A 108 -18.98 3.42 18.35
N ASP A 109 -20.03 4.24 18.34
CA ASP A 109 -20.04 5.58 19.01
C ASP A 109 -19.73 5.53 20.51
N SER A 110 -20.09 4.44 21.20
CA SER A 110 -19.91 4.33 22.66
C SER A 110 -18.47 4.02 23.10
N GLU A 111 -17.64 3.39 22.26
CA GLU A 111 -16.24 3.03 22.60
C GLU A 111 -15.26 4.04 21.98
N LEU A 112 -15.56 4.59 20.80
CA LEU A 112 -14.80 5.68 20.19
C LEU A 112 -14.86 6.96 21.03
N GLY A 113 -16.04 7.27 21.58
CA GLY A 113 -16.20 8.31 22.59
C GLY A 113 -15.26 8.10 23.79
N LYS A 114 -15.01 6.85 24.22
CA LYS A 114 -14.05 6.56 25.31
C LYS A 114 -12.60 6.76 24.88
N LEU A 115 -12.22 6.44 23.63
CA LEU A 115 -10.87 6.71 23.09
C LEU A 115 -10.59 8.21 23.03
N LEU A 116 -11.54 8.99 22.52
CA LEU A 116 -11.43 10.45 22.45
C LEU A 116 -11.50 11.10 23.84
N LEU A 117 -12.29 10.57 24.77
CA LEU A 117 -12.41 11.04 26.16
C LEU A 117 -11.23 10.64 27.06
N LEU A 118 -10.54 9.52 26.80
CA LEU A 118 -9.28 9.15 27.47
C LEU A 118 -8.12 10.05 27.01
N SER A 119 -8.28 10.72 25.86
CA SER A 119 -7.39 11.76 25.35
C SER A 119 -7.77 13.15 25.87
N LYS A 120 -8.20 13.26 27.15
CA LYS A 120 -8.33 14.57 27.83
C LYS A 120 -7.05 15.34 27.56
N VAL A 121 -7.21 16.50 26.94
CA VAL A 121 -6.13 17.43 26.62
C VAL A 121 -5.38 17.71 27.93
N SER A 122 -4.24 17.06 28.12
CA SER A 122 -3.25 17.51 29.09
C SER A 122 -2.76 18.86 28.57
N GLU A 123 -2.53 19.83 29.47
CA GLU A 123 -1.93 21.12 29.12
C GLU A 123 -0.56 20.96 28.45
N LYS A 124 0.06 19.76 28.52
CA LYS A 124 1.34 19.44 27.88
C LYS A 124 1.15 18.52 26.67
N GLN A 125 1.34 19.08 25.47
CA GLN A 125 1.25 18.37 24.17
C GLN A 125 2.05 17.06 24.12
N THR A 126 3.27 17.03 24.69
CA THR A 126 4.13 15.83 24.69
C THR A 126 3.54 14.66 25.48
N GLU A 127 2.86 14.91 26.61
CA GLU A 127 2.22 13.87 27.41
C GLU A 127 1.01 13.28 26.66
N TRP A 128 0.30 14.12 25.92
CA TRP A 128 -0.82 13.69 25.08
C TRP A 128 -0.37 12.75 23.95
N ILE A 129 0.71 13.09 23.24
CA ILE A 129 1.27 12.26 22.16
C ILE A 129 1.65 10.87 22.69
N GLU A 130 2.37 10.82 23.80
CA GLU A 130 2.82 9.55 24.39
C GLU A 130 1.65 8.71 24.93
N ASN A 131 0.65 9.35 25.56
CA ASN A 131 -0.57 8.65 25.94
C ASN A 131 -1.33 8.11 24.72
N CYS A 132 -1.41 8.88 23.63
CA CYS A 132 -2.07 8.45 22.39
C CYS A 132 -1.39 7.20 21.80
N ARG A 133 -0.05 7.20 21.69
CA ARG A 133 0.74 6.02 21.29
C ARG A 133 0.44 4.80 22.15
N ARG A 134 0.45 4.97 23.48
CA ARG A 134 0.17 3.87 24.42
C ARG A 134 -1.24 3.31 24.26
N GLN A 135 -2.25 4.17 24.09
CA GLN A 135 -3.63 3.72 23.87
C GLN A 135 -3.77 3.01 22.51
N PHE A 136 -3.12 3.52 21.47
CA PHE A 136 -3.07 2.87 20.16
C PHE A 136 -2.51 1.45 20.28
N CYS A 137 -1.32 1.27 20.89
CA CYS A 137 -0.73 -0.06 21.08
C CYS A 137 -1.64 -0.99 21.89
N LYS A 138 -2.26 -0.48 22.97
CA LYS A 138 -3.19 -1.26 23.79
C LYS A 138 -4.40 -1.73 22.98
N MET A 139 -4.95 -0.87 22.13
CA MET A 139 -6.12 -1.19 21.32
C MET A 139 -5.77 -2.18 20.20
N MET A 140 -4.64 -1.98 19.53
CA MET A 140 -4.14 -2.92 18.52
C MET A 140 -3.97 -4.33 19.06
N LYS A 141 -3.53 -4.47 20.33
CA LYS A 141 -3.40 -5.79 21.00
C LYS A 141 -4.73 -6.39 21.47
N ALA A 142 -5.71 -5.56 21.84
CA ALA A 142 -6.94 -6.04 22.46
C ALA A 142 -8.10 -6.20 21.48
N LYS A 143 -8.34 -5.19 20.63
CA LYS A 143 -9.45 -5.09 19.69
C LYS A 143 -9.06 -4.25 18.46
N PRO A 144 -8.17 -4.77 17.59
CA PRO A 144 -7.66 -4.03 16.44
C PRO A 144 -8.75 -3.59 15.46
N ASP A 145 -9.85 -4.36 15.34
CA ASP A 145 -10.93 -4.08 14.39
C ASP A 145 -11.68 -2.75 14.66
N ILE A 146 -11.54 -2.22 15.89
CA ILE A 146 -12.08 -0.89 16.27
C ILE A 146 -11.31 0.24 15.57
N ILE A 147 -10.03 0.04 15.26
CA ILE A 147 -9.20 1.04 14.57
C ILE A 147 -9.44 0.91 13.07
N SER A 148 -10.63 1.35 12.64
CA SER A 148 -11.10 1.28 11.26
C SER A 148 -12.06 2.42 10.95
N GLY A 149 -12.29 2.68 9.65
CA GLY A 149 -13.27 3.67 9.18
C GLY A 149 -13.09 5.06 9.80
N GLY A 150 -14.20 5.70 10.17
CA GLY A 150 -14.19 7.07 10.73
C GLY A 150 -13.38 7.23 12.02
N ALA A 151 -13.27 6.18 12.84
CA ALA A 151 -12.44 6.21 14.05
C ALA A 151 -10.96 6.43 13.73
N LEU A 152 -10.47 5.75 12.70
CA LEU A 152 -9.09 5.89 12.26
C LEU A 152 -8.83 7.29 11.66
N VAL A 153 -9.79 7.82 10.89
CA VAL A 153 -9.72 9.18 10.32
C VAL A 153 -9.46 10.22 11.41
N GLU A 154 -10.32 10.25 12.43
CA GLU A 154 -10.23 11.25 13.50
C GLU A 154 -8.93 11.11 14.31
N LEU A 155 -8.49 9.87 14.57
CA LEU A 155 -7.25 9.61 15.27
C LEU A 155 -6.04 10.09 14.48
N LEU A 156 -5.96 9.78 13.18
CA LEU A 156 -4.86 10.21 12.32
C LEU A 156 -4.82 11.73 12.15
N GLU A 157 -5.96 12.36 11.85
CA GLU A 157 -6.06 13.82 11.71
C GLU A 157 -5.59 14.52 12.99
N LYS A 158 -6.12 14.11 14.15
CA LYS A 158 -5.77 14.74 15.43
C LYS A 158 -4.31 14.52 15.80
N PHE A 159 -3.79 13.31 15.59
CA PHE A 159 -2.41 12.98 15.95
C PHE A 159 -1.39 13.71 15.08
N VAL A 160 -1.58 13.70 13.76
CA VAL A 160 -0.69 14.40 12.82
C VAL A 160 -0.78 15.91 13.02
N PHE A 161 -1.97 16.46 13.28
CA PHE A 161 -2.11 17.87 13.63
C PHE A 161 -1.26 18.23 14.84
N GLN A 162 -1.39 17.51 15.96
CA GLN A 162 -0.62 17.78 17.19
C GLN A 162 0.90 17.65 16.99
N LEU A 163 1.36 16.67 16.22
CA LEU A 163 2.77 16.55 15.88
C LEU A 163 3.26 17.72 15.02
N SER A 164 2.46 18.14 14.03
CA SER A 164 2.82 19.25 13.15
C SER A 164 2.85 20.60 13.88
N GLU A 165 2.07 20.78 14.94
CA GLU A 165 2.11 22.01 15.75
C GLU A 165 3.33 22.07 16.68
N SER A 166 3.98 20.94 16.96
CA SER A 166 5.17 20.88 17.81
C SER A 166 6.46 21.04 16.98
N PRO A 167 7.25 22.11 17.16
CA PRO A 167 8.47 22.33 16.39
C PRO A 167 9.53 21.23 16.58
N SER A 168 9.57 20.58 17.75
CA SER A 168 10.52 19.50 18.04
C SER A 168 10.20 18.19 17.30
N GLU A 169 8.95 17.99 16.90
CA GLU A 169 8.50 16.80 16.17
C GLU A 169 8.55 17.01 14.64
N CYS A 170 8.62 18.27 14.19
CA CYS A 170 8.75 18.61 12.78
C CYS A 170 10.18 18.38 12.28
N TYR A 171 10.31 17.48 11.30
CA TYR A 171 11.60 17.19 10.65
C TYR A 171 11.83 18.05 9.39
N PHE A 172 10.75 18.41 8.70
CA PHE A 172 10.78 19.25 7.50
C PHE A 172 10.13 20.61 7.78
N PRO A 173 10.57 21.68 7.08
CA PRO A 173 9.99 23.00 7.24
C PRO A 173 8.53 23.02 6.76
N SER A 174 7.76 23.98 7.28
CA SER A 174 6.45 24.29 6.71
C SER A 174 6.63 24.91 5.32
N VAL A 175 5.77 24.52 4.39
CA VAL A 175 5.73 25.05 3.02
C VAL A 175 4.38 25.72 2.81
N GLU A 176 4.39 27.02 2.53
CA GLU A 176 3.17 27.76 2.26
C GLU A 176 2.58 27.34 0.91
N TYR A 177 1.32 26.89 0.94
CA TYR A 177 0.59 26.49 -0.25
C TYR A 177 -0.66 27.35 -0.41
N THR A 178 -0.66 28.20 -1.43
CA THR A 178 -1.73 29.19 -1.68
C THR A 178 -2.54 28.89 -2.95
N ALA A 179 -2.29 27.75 -3.60
CA ALA A 179 -2.96 27.42 -4.85
C ALA A 179 -4.41 27.01 -4.60
N THR A 180 -5.31 27.56 -5.42
CA THR A 180 -6.74 27.24 -5.46
C THR A 180 -7.02 26.20 -6.53
N ASP A 181 -8.21 25.58 -6.49
CA ASP A 181 -8.69 24.66 -7.54
C ASP A 181 -8.54 25.25 -8.95
N ALA A 182 -8.80 26.55 -9.11
CA ALA A 182 -8.67 27.22 -10.41
C ALA A 182 -7.22 27.20 -10.94
N ASN A 183 -6.23 27.18 -10.04
CA ASN A 183 -4.82 27.14 -10.40
C ASN A 183 -4.36 25.76 -10.88
N VAL A 184 -4.94 24.68 -10.35
CA VAL A 184 -4.57 23.30 -10.68
C VAL A 184 -5.46 22.69 -11.76
N LYS A 185 -6.64 23.23 -12.04
CA LYS A 185 -7.56 22.70 -13.06
C LYS A 185 -6.91 22.55 -14.44
N ASN A 186 -6.00 23.46 -14.79
CA ASN A 186 -5.29 23.47 -16.07
C ASN A 186 -4.10 22.48 -16.12
N GLU A 187 -3.70 21.89 -14.99
CA GLU A 187 -2.64 20.89 -14.96
C GLU A 187 -3.22 19.53 -15.43
N SER A 188 -2.51 18.86 -16.33
CA SER A 188 -2.90 17.54 -16.84
C SER A 188 -2.11 16.44 -16.12
N LEU A 189 -2.82 15.44 -15.61
CA LEU A 189 -2.20 14.22 -15.11
C LEU A 189 -1.82 13.29 -16.28
N SER A 190 -0.81 12.45 -16.08
CA SER A 190 -0.41 11.43 -17.06
C SER A 190 -1.49 10.36 -17.24
N SER A 191 -1.43 9.62 -18.36
CA SER A 191 -2.32 8.47 -18.58
C SER A 191 -2.18 7.40 -17.48
N VAL A 192 -0.96 7.17 -17.00
CA VAL A 192 -0.65 6.27 -15.87
C VAL A 192 -1.40 6.70 -14.61
N GLN A 193 -1.34 7.99 -14.25
CA GLN A 193 -2.05 8.52 -13.07
C GLN A 193 -3.57 8.43 -13.24
N GLN A 194 -4.11 8.66 -14.45
CA GLN A 194 -5.54 8.53 -14.73
C GLN A 194 -6.03 7.08 -14.56
N LEU A 195 -5.24 6.09 -15.00
CA LEU A 195 -5.54 4.69 -14.75
C LEU A 195 -5.46 4.34 -13.25
N GLY A 196 -4.45 4.86 -12.54
CA GLY A 196 -4.33 4.70 -11.09
C GLY A 196 -5.52 5.29 -10.31
N ILE A 197 -6.05 6.43 -10.76
CA ILE A 197 -7.29 7.03 -10.22
C ILE A 197 -8.47 6.08 -10.41
N LYS A 198 -8.70 5.59 -11.64
CA LYS A 198 -9.81 4.66 -11.93
C LYS A 198 -9.73 3.39 -11.10
N MET A 199 -8.54 2.84 -10.97
CA MET A 199 -8.24 1.67 -10.17
C MET A 199 -8.53 1.92 -8.67
N THR A 200 -8.08 3.05 -8.14
CA THR A 200 -8.35 3.48 -6.76
C THR A 200 -9.84 3.66 -6.49
N VAL A 201 -10.56 4.34 -7.40
CA VAL A 201 -11.99 4.60 -7.26
C VAL A 201 -12.78 3.29 -7.32
N SER A 202 -12.42 2.38 -8.22
CA SER A 202 -13.08 1.07 -8.34
C SER A 202 -12.91 0.25 -7.05
N TYR A 203 -11.68 0.21 -6.52
CA TYR A 203 -11.39 -0.46 -5.26
C TYR A 203 -12.10 0.18 -4.06
N GLY A 204 -12.08 1.51 -3.95
CA GLY A 204 -12.78 2.22 -2.88
C GLY A 204 -14.31 2.09 -2.94
N LYS A 205 -14.90 1.97 -4.14
CA LYS A 205 -16.32 1.65 -4.31
C LYS A 205 -16.63 0.22 -3.88
N PHE A 206 -15.77 -0.75 -4.23
CA PHE A 206 -15.89 -2.14 -3.77
C PHE A 206 -15.86 -2.24 -2.24
N LEU A 207 -14.97 -1.48 -1.59
CA LEU A 207 -14.89 -1.39 -0.12
C LEU A 207 -16.03 -0.56 0.51
N ASN A 208 -16.91 0.05 -0.29
CA ASN A 208 -17.97 0.98 0.14
C ASN A 208 -17.45 2.22 0.92
N LEU A 209 -16.26 2.71 0.57
CA LEU A 209 -15.65 3.89 1.19
C LEU A 209 -15.91 5.18 0.41
N LEU A 210 -16.26 5.07 -0.88
CA LEU A 210 -16.32 6.19 -1.81
C LEU A 210 -17.72 6.45 -2.35
N LYS A 211 -17.96 7.72 -2.70
CA LYS A 211 -19.19 8.22 -3.35
C LYS A 211 -18.96 8.45 -4.85
N ASP A 212 -20.01 8.87 -5.57
CA ASP A 212 -19.97 9.02 -7.03
C ASP A 212 -19.02 10.10 -7.54
N ASP A 213 -18.73 11.14 -6.74
CA ASP A 213 -17.82 12.24 -7.08
C ASP A 213 -16.34 11.95 -6.80
N ALA A 214 -16.02 10.76 -6.30
CA ALA A 214 -14.69 10.40 -5.81
C ALA A 214 -13.58 10.50 -6.88
N GLU A 215 -13.88 10.23 -8.15
CA GLU A 215 -12.89 10.32 -9.25
C GLU A 215 -12.40 11.76 -9.45
N ASN A 216 -13.33 12.72 -9.48
CA ASN A 216 -12.99 14.14 -9.58
C ASN A 216 -12.27 14.64 -8.34
N ASN A 217 -12.70 14.20 -7.16
CA ASN A 217 -12.08 14.58 -5.89
C ASN A 217 -10.63 14.08 -5.80
N LEU A 218 -10.39 12.80 -6.10
CA LEU A 218 -9.04 12.22 -6.11
C LEU A 218 -8.15 12.88 -7.17
N THR A 219 -8.69 13.15 -8.36
CA THR A 219 -7.99 13.90 -9.42
C THR A 219 -7.50 15.24 -8.90
N LEU A 220 -8.35 16.00 -8.21
CA LEU A 220 -7.97 17.30 -7.65
C LEU A 220 -6.93 17.15 -6.53
N VAL A 221 -7.10 16.20 -5.61
CA VAL A 221 -6.10 15.93 -4.56
C VAL A 221 -4.72 15.65 -5.17
N LEU A 222 -4.65 14.78 -6.17
CA LEU A 222 -3.38 14.43 -6.83
C LEU A 222 -2.74 15.64 -7.51
N LYS A 223 -3.51 16.46 -8.23
CA LYS A 223 -2.99 17.70 -8.83
C LYS A 223 -2.48 18.69 -7.77
N HIS A 224 -3.21 18.86 -6.67
CA HIS A 224 -2.77 19.70 -5.57
C HIS A 224 -1.47 19.19 -4.94
N CYS A 225 -1.36 17.87 -4.75
CA CYS A 225 -0.14 17.22 -4.25
C CYS A 225 1.03 17.39 -5.22
N GLU A 226 0.85 17.12 -6.51
CA GLU A 226 1.91 17.29 -7.51
C GLU A 226 2.44 18.72 -7.52
N ARG A 227 1.54 19.72 -7.50
CA ARG A 227 1.94 21.13 -7.41
C ARG A 227 2.66 21.46 -6.12
N PHE A 228 2.20 20.92 -4.99
CA PHE A 228 2.84 21.11 -3.68
C PHE A 228 4.26 20.50 -3.66
N LEU A 229 4.42 19.29 -4.20
CA LEU A 229 5.71 18.60 -4.26
C LEU A 229 6.70 19.27 -5.22
N LYS A 230 6.23 19.80 -6.36
CA LYS A 230 7.06 20.59 -7.31
C LYS A 230 7.72 21.82 -6.68
N GLN A 231 7.18 22.35 -5.58
CA GLN A 231 7.84 23.45 -4.84
C GLN A 231 9.10 22.98 -4.09
N GLN A 232 9.24 21.68 -3.87
CA GLN A 232 10.27 21.05 -3.04
C GLN A 232 11.22 20.17 -3.86
N GLN A 233 10.97 20.03 -5.16
CA GLN A 233 11.66 19.10 -6.07
C GLN A 233 12.32 19.83 -7.21
N THR A 234 13.41 19.25 -7.73
CA THR A 234 13.97 19.71 -9.01
C THR A 234 13.01 19.36 -10.16
N PRO A 235 13.08 20.03 -11.32
CA PRO A 235 12.17 19.81 -12.44
C PRO A 235 12.42 18.47 -13.15
N ARG A 236 12.07 17.37 -12.47
CA ARG A 236 12.02 16.00 -12.98
C ARG A 236 10.74 15.36 -12.44
N ASN A 237 9.93 14.80 -13.33
CA ASN A 237 8.64 14.24 -12.93
C ASN A 237 8.80 12.82 -12.40
N TYR A 238 8.08 12.52 -11.31
CA TYR A 238 7.86 11.15 -10.86
C TYR A 238 7.05 10.39 -11.91
N ALA A 239 7.48 9.18 -12.29
CA ALA A 239 6.93 8.44 -13.42
C ALA A 239 5.74 7.52 -13.06
N GLY A 240 5.43 7.32 -11.78
CA GLY A 240 4.40 6.40 -11.30
C GLY A 240 3.13 7.08 -10.77
N HIS A 241 2.24 6.27 -10.19
CA HIS A 241 1.06 6.76 -9.48
C HIS A 241 1.35 6.96 -7.99
N ASP A 242 0.69 7.92 -7.35
CA ASP A 242 0.88 8.17 -5.92
C ASP A 242 -0.06 7.28 -5.09
N TRP A 243 0.41 6.06 -4.82
CA TRP A 243 -0.31 5.05 -4.03
C TRP A 243 -0.53 5.48 -2.59
N PHE A 244 0.36 6.29 -2.01
CA PHE A 244 0.19 6.78 -0.66
C PHE A 244 -0.93 7.80 -0.58
N VAL A 245 -0.97 8.77 -1.50
CA VAL A 245 -2.09 9.73 -1.58
C VAL A 245 -3.42 9.02 -1.83
N SER A 246 -3.42 8.02 -2.71
CA SER A 246 -4.62 7.20 -3.00
C SER A 246 -5.10 6.43 -1.77
N SER A 247 -4.18 5.81 -1.02
CA SER A 247 -4.49 5.13 0.24
C SER A 247 -5.03 6.12 1.28
N MET A 248 -4.45 7.31 1.36
CA MET A 248 -4.91 8.32 2.31
C MET A 248 -6.28 8.87 1.95
N PHE A 249 -6.58 9.04 0.67
CA PHE A 249 -7.91 9.41 0.19
C PHE A 249 -8.98 8.38 0.57
N LEU A 250 -8.66 7.08 0.44
CA LEU A 250 -9.55 6.00 0.89
C LEU A 250 -9.73 5.97 2.41
N ILE A 251 -8.65 6.13 3.17
CA ILE A 251 -8.71 6.21 4.64
C ILE A 251 -9.61 7.39 5.07
N MET A 252 -9.47 8.54 4.42
CA MET A 252 -10.30 9.73 4.64
C MET A 252 -11.69 9.66 4.03
N LEU A 253 -12.16 8.46 3.63
CA LEU A 253 -13.51 8.21 3.13
C LEU A 253 -13.89 9.07 1.91
N GLY A 254 -12.91 9.37 1.06
CA GLY A 254 -13.09 10.18 -0.14
C GLY A 254 -13.20 11.69 0.10
N ASP A 255 -12.94 12.17 1.33
CA ASP A 255 -12.97 13.59 1.66
C ASP A 255 -11.71 14.30 1.15
N ARG A 256 -11.89 15.14 0.13
CA ARG A 256 -10.82 15.87 -0.56
C ARG A 256 -10.06 16.80 0.38
N GLU A 257 -10.78 17.66 1.10
CA GLU A 257 -10.21 18.70 1.95
C GLU A 257 -9.44 18.09 3.12
N LYS A 258 -10.01 17.06 3.78
CA LYS A 258 -9.33 16.35 4.85
C LYS A 258 -8.07 15.66 4.37
N THR A 259 -8.15 14.96 3.23
CA THR A 259 -6.99 14.27 2.64
C THR A 259 -5.85 15.24 2.38
N PHE A 260 -6.13 16.35 1.69
CA PHE A 260 -5.08 17.31 1.35
C PHE A 260 -4.51 18.01 2.59
N ARG A 261 -5.37 18.43 3.53
CA ARG A 261 -4.93 19.05 4.80
C ARG A 261 -4.03 18.11 5.60
N PHE A 262 -4.43 16.84 5.71
CA PHE A 262 -3.63 15.82 6.37
C PHE A 262 -2.26 15.69 5.71
N LEU A 263 -2.20 15.57 4.38
CA LEU A 263 -0.94 15.41 3.64
C LEU A 263 0.00 16.61 3.83
N GLN A 264 -0.53 17.84 3.86
CA GLN A 264 0.26 19.04 4.13
C GLN A 264 0.89 18.99 5.53
N GLN A 265 0.11 18.66 6.56
CA GLN A 265 0.61 18.54 7.93
C GLN A 265 1.60 17.37 8.06
N PHE A 266 1.25 16.23 7.46
CA PHE A 266 2.06 15.02 7.45
C PHE A 266 3.43 15.25 6.79
N SER A 267 3.50 16.07 5.74
CA SER A 267 4.75 16.39 5.04
C SER A 267 5.83 17.03 5.93
N ARG A 268 5.46 17.54 7.12
CA ARG A 268 6.40 18.12 8.09
C ARG A 268 7.08 17.05 8.93
N LEU A 269 6.52 15.85 8.99
CA LEU A 269 6.98 14.75 9.84
C LEU A 269 8.01 13.88 9.13
N LEU A 270 8.93 13.28 9.89
CA LEU A 270 9.92 12.35 9.35
C LEU A 270 9.26 11.15 8.66
N THR A 271 8.14 10.64 9.19
CA THR A 271 7.42 9.49 8.62
C THR A 271 7.01 9.72 7.17
N SER A 272 6.74 10.96 6.76
CA SER A 272 6.43 11.29 5.36
C SER A 272 7.58 11.01 4.39
N ALA A 273 8.83 10.98 4.86
CA ALA A 273 9.99 10.62 4.06
C ALA A 273 9.97 9.16 3.58
N PHE A 274 9.28 8.27 4.31
CA PHE A 274 9.34 6.83 4.09
C PHE A 274 8.02 6.22 3.62
N LEU A 275 6.88 6.79 4.02
CA LEU A 275 5.57 6.35 3.53
C LEU A 275 5.15 7.05 2.23
N TRP A 276 5.51 8.32 2.04
CA TRP A 276 5.10 9.10 0.88
C TRP A 276 6.26 9.22 -0.13
N LEU A 277 6.57 8.12 -0.83
CA LEU A 277 7.78 8.02 -1.67
C LEU A 277 7.92 9.14 -2.72
N PRO A 278 6.86 9.55 -3.45
CA PRO A 278 6.97 10.65 -4.40
C PRO A 278 7.49 11.95 -3.77
N ARG A 279 7.28 12.17 -2.47
CA ARG A 279 7.67 13.42 -1.78
C ARG A 279 9.17 13.66 -1.83
N LEU A 280 9.98 12.65 -1.52
CA LEU A 280 11.43 12.78 -1.49
C LEU A 280 12.12 12.42 -2.80
N HIS A 281 11.36 12.06 -3.83
CA HIS A 281 11.90 11.86 -5.16
C HIS A 281 12.54 13.16 -5.67
N ILE A 282 13.88 13.19 -5.73
CA ILE A 282 14.67 14.32 -6.24
C ILE A 282 14.33 15.64 -5.51
N SER A 283 14.06 15.53 -4.22
CA SER A 283 13.72 16.67 -3.36
C SER A 283 14.97 17.45 -2.95
N GLY A 284 14.88 18.78 -2.93
CA GLY A 284 15.92 19.67 -2.42
C GLY A 284 16.20 19.54 -0.92
N TYR A 285 15.44 18.71 -0.20
CA TYR A 285 15.74 18.37 1.19
C TYR A 285 16.83 17.31 1.34
N LEU A 286 17.18 16.60 0.27
CA LEU A 286 18.21 15.57 0.29
C LEU A 286 19.60 16.13 -0.08
N PRO A 287 20.70 15.46 0.31
CA PRO A 287 22.04 15.79 -0.15
C PRO A 287 22.16 15.77 -1.67
N VAL A 288 23.02 16.63 -2.22
CA VAL A 288 23.20 16.80 -3.68
C VAL A 288 23.47 15.46 -4.38
N ASP A 289 24.41 14.66 -3.85
CA ASP A 289 24.75 13.36 -4.43
C ASP A 289 23.55 12.39 -4.49
N THR A 290 22.70 12.42 -3.46
CA THR A 290 21.47 11.62 -3.41
C THR A 290 20.47 12.08 -4.46
N VAL A 291 20.29 13.40 -4.60
CA VAL A 291 19.41 14.01 -5.62
C VAL A 291 19.87 13.66 -7.03
N GLU A 292 21.19 13.75 -7.29
CA GLU A 292 21.79 13.41 -8.59
C GLU A 292 21.64 11.93 -8.93
N SER A 293 21.87 11.04 -7.95
CA SER A 293 21.68 9.59 -8.13
C SER A 293 20.22 9.19 -8.34
N GLY A 294 19.27 10.00 -7.86
CA GLY A 294 17.84 9.68 -7.86
C GLY A 294 17.46 8.55 -6.89
N ILE A 295 18.39 8.07 -6.06
CA ILE A 295 18.15 6.97 -5.12
C ILE A 295 17.35 7.50 -3.93
N HIS A 296 16.15 6.96 -3.73
CA HIS A 296 15.29 7.34 -2.61
C HIS A 296 15.84 6.83 -1.26
N PRO A 297 15.66 7.55 -0.12
CA PRO A 297 16.16 7.12 1.20
C PRO A 297 15.76 5.72 1.65
N ILE A 298 14.63 5.22 1.18
CA ILE A 298 14.18 3.85 1.44
C ILE A 298 15.22 2.79 1.02
N TYR A 299 16.01 3.05 -0.03
CA TYR A 299 17.00 2.12 -0.60
C TYR A 299 18.32 2.04 0.18
N PHE A 300 18.67 3.04 0.98
CA PHE A 300 19.90 3.02 1.76
C PHE A 300 19.64 3.01 3.27
N CYS A 301 18.41 3.31 3.71
CA CYS A 301 17.96 3.09 5.08
C CYS A 301 17.14 1.80 5.18
N SER A 302 15.88 1.80 4.74
CA SER A 302 14.95 0.70 5.03
C SER A 302 15.42 -0.65 4.49
N THR A 303 15.81 -0.73 3.22
CA THR A 303 16.27 -1.98 2.58
C THR A 303 17.52 -2.58 3.25
N HIS A 304 18.49 -1.74 3.62
CA HIS A 304 19.69 -2.16 4.34
C HIS A 304 19.33 -2.80 5.68
N TYR A 305 18.46 -2.13 6.45
CA TYR A 305 18.01 -2.63 7.74
C TYR A 305 17.12 -3.86 7.62
N ILE A 306 16.32 -4.00 6.56
CA ILE A 306 15.56 -5.22 6.29
C ILE A 306 16.50 -6.42 6.15
N GLU A 307 17.60 -6.30 5.40
CA GLU A 307 18.55 -7.41 5.25
C GLU A 307 19.29 -7.73 6.55
N MET A 308 19.73 -6.69 7.26
CA MET A 308 20.43 -6.86 8.54
C MET A 308 19.53 -7.53 9.59
N LEU A 309 18.30 -7.05 9.77
CA LEU A 309 17.38 -7.60 10.76
C LEU A 309 16.89 -8.98 10.35
N LEU A 310 16.64 -9.23 9.06
CA LEU A 310 16.21 -10.56 8.62
C LEU A 310 17.28 -11.62 8.91
N LYS A 311 18.55 -11.28 8.68
CA LYS A 311 19.69 -12.14 9.01
C LYS A 311 19.78 -12.42 10.52
N ALA A 312 19.51 -11.43 11.35
CA ALA A 312 19.62 -11.55 12.80
C ALA A 312 18.43 -12.29 13.44
N GLU A 313 17.21 -11.95 13.02
CA GLU A 313 15.97 -12.33 13.70
C GLU A 313 15.26 -13.54 13.06
N VAL A 314 15.43 -13.74 11.75
CA VAL A 314 14.79 -14.83 11.01
C VAL A 314 15.82 -15.51 10.08
N PRO A 315 16.92 -16.08 10.63
CA PRO A 315 18.07 -16.53 9.85
C PRO A 315 17.74 -17.62 8.83
N LEU A 316 16.76 -18.49 9.12
CA LEU A 316 16.32 -19.53 8.18
C LEU A 316 15.71 -18.93 6.90
N VAL A 317 14.91 -17.86 7.06
CA VAL A 317 14.34 -17.13 5.93
C VAL A 317 15.45 -16.42 5.15
N PHE A 318 16.37 -15.75 5.84
CA PHE A 318 17.54 -15.13 5.21
C PHE A 318 18.34 -16.15 4.37
N SER A 319 18.60 -17.34 4.91
CA SER A 319 19.28 -18.42 4.17
C SER A 319 18.48 -18.90 2.96
N ALA A 320 17.15 -19.03 3.07
CA ALA A 320 16.30 -19.41 1.95
C ALA A 320 16.38 -18.39 0.80
N PHE A 321 16.31 -17.09 1.11
CA PHE A 321 16.52 -16.03 0.12
C PHE A 321 17.89 -16.12 -0.56
N HIS A 322 18.95 -16.29 0.23
CA HIS A 322 20.31 -16.41 -0.29
C HIS A 322 20.48 -17.62 -1.22
N MET A 323 19.94 -18.78 -0.83
CA MET A 323 19.97 -20.01 -1.63
C MET A 323 19.15 -19.89 -2.91
N SER A 324 18.05 -19.15 -2.88
CA SER A 324 17.21 -18.85 -4.05
C SER A 324 17.76 -17.72 -4.93
N GLY A 325 18.87 -17.07 -4.55
CA GLY A 325 19.47 -15.96 -5.30
C GLY A 325 18.61 -14.69 -5.31
N LEU A 326 17.78 -14.51 -4.28
CA LEU A 326 16.83 -13.41 -4.17
C LEU A 326 17.25 -12.46 -3.05
N THR A 327 16.95 -11.18 -3.26
CA THR A 327 17.17 -10.13 -2.26
C THR A 327 15.86 -9.83 -1.53
N PRO A 328 15.74 -10.09 -0.21
CA PRO A 328 14.51 -9.84 0.54
C PRO A 328 14.06 -8.39 0.48
N SER A 329 15.02 -7.46 0.48
CA SER A 329 14.74 -6.03 0.43
C SER A 329 14.05 -5.58 -0.87
N GLN A 330 14.28 -6.27 -2.00
CA GLN A 330 13.57 -5.99 -3.26
C GLN A 330 12.09 -6.38 -3.19
N ILE A 331 11.77 -7.49 -2.50
CA ILE A 331 10.39 -7.92 -2.28
C ILE A 331 9.67 -6.90 -1.40
N CYS A 332 10.28 -6.51 -0.27
CA CYS A 332 9.69 -5.49 0.60
C CYS A 332 9.54 -4.14 -0.08
N LEU A 333 10.49 -3.76 -0.94
CA LEU A 333 10.39 -2.50 -1.67
C LEU A 333 9.15 -2.49 -2.56
N GLN A 334 8.88 -3.56 -3.30
CA GLN A 334 7.65 -3.69 -4.10
C GLN A 334 6.40 -3.59 -3.23
N TRP A 335 6.39 -4.23 -2.06
CA TRP A 335 5.26 -4.10 -1.14
C TRP A 335 5.08 -2.66 -0.66
N ILE A 336 6.16 -1.98 -0.28
CA ILE A 336 6.10 -0.62 0.28
C ILE A 336 5.72 0.42 -0.78
N THR A 337 6.27 0.34 -2.00
CA THR A 337 6.04 1.33 -3.07
C THR A 337 4.56 1.44 -3.45
N GLN A 338 3.81 0.34 -3.36
CA GLN A 338 2.37 0.29 -3.60
C GLN A 338 1.53 0.20 -2.31
N CYS A 339 2.08 0.59 -1.15
CA CYS A 339 1.37 0.59 0.13
C CYS A 339 0.70 -0.76 0.49
N PHE A 340 1.32 -1.88 0.09
CA PHE A 340 0.84 -3.25 0.25
C PHE A 340 -0.47 -3.59 -0.48
N TRP A 341 -0.91 -2.75 -1.43
CA TRP A 341 -2.03 -3.09 -2.31
C TRP A 341 -1.74 -4.41 -3.03
N ASN A 342 -2.76 -5.26 -3.20
CA ASN A 342 -2.68 -6.65 -3.67
C ASN A 342 -2.06 -7.69 -2.72
N TYR A 343 -1.48 -7.27 -1.59
CA TYR A 343 -0.82 -8.17 -0.65
C TYR A 343 -1.55 -8.26 0.68
N LEU A 344 -1.99 -7.13 1.22
CA LEU A 344 -2.74 -7.05 2.48
C LEU A 344 -4.20 -6.70 2.19
N ASP A 345 -5.10 -7.20 3.05
CA ASP A 345 -6.47 -6.70 3.10
C ASP A 345 -6.47 -5.24 3.54
N TRP A 346 -7.50 -4.48 3.13
CA TRP A 346 -7.60 -3.04 3.36
C TRP A 346 -7.41 -2.64 4.82
N ILE A 347 -7.97 -3.42 5.75
CA ILE A 347 -7.83 -3.16 7.19
C ILE A 347 -6.37 -3.24 7.65
N GLU A 348 -5.60 -4.18 7.11
CA GLU A 348 -4.20 -4.35 7.46
C GLU A 348 -3.32 -3.29 6.79
N ILE A 349 -3.70 -2.78 5.60
CA ILE A 349 -3.08 -1.58 5.00
C ILE A 349 -3.29 -0.36 5.92
N CYS A 350 -4.52 -0.18 6.42
CA CYS A 350 -4.85 0.88 7.37
C CYS A 350 -4.01 0.76 8.66
N HIS A 351 -3.90 -0.45 9.21
CA HIS A 351 -3.10 -0.71 10.42
C HIS A 351 -1.61 -0.51 10.18
N TYR A 352 -1.07 -0.89 9.02
CA TYR A 352 0.32 -0.63 8.64
C TYR A 352 0.62 0.88 8.60
N ILE A 353 -0.20 1.66 7.89
CA ILE A 353 -0.02 3.11 7.79
C ILE A 353 -0.15 3.75 9.18
N ALA A 354 -1.18 3.38 9.95
CA ALA A 354 -1.38 3.87 11.30
C ALA A 354 -0.17 3.56 12.20
N THR A 355 0.32 2.32 12.19
CA THR A 355 1.47 1.90 12.99
C THR A 355 2.70 2.75 12.68
N CYS A 356 3.01 2.98 11.41
CA CYS A 356 4.13 3.83 11.02
C CYS A 356 3.93 5.31 11.41
N VAL A 357 2.70 5.83 11.32
CA VAL A 357 2.38 7.21 11.73
C VAL A 357 2.49 7.38 13.24
N PHE A 358 1.89 6.49 14.03
CA PHE A 358 1.86 6.59 15.49
C PHE A 358 3.21 6.29 16.12
N LEU A 359 3.89 5.22 15.68
CA LEU A 359 5.07 4.69 16.36
C LEU A 359 6.38 5.13 15.73
N GLY A 360 6.39 5.45 14.43
CA GLY A 360 7.55 6.00 13.74
C GLY A 360 7.86 5.28 12.42
N PRO A 361 8.72 5.88 11.57
CA PRO A 361 9.06 5.30 10.27
C PRO A 361 9.82 3.98 10.36
N ASP A 362 10.51 3.72 11.46
CA ASP A 362 11.26 2.49 11.72
C ASP A 362 10.35 1.25 11.75
N TYR A 363 9.08 1.43 12.14
CA TYR A 363 8.08 0.37 12.10
C TYR A 363 7.78 -0.14 10.69
N GLN A 364 8.08 0.62 9.63
CA GLN A 364 8.00 0.11 8.25
C GLN A 364 8.94 -1.10 8.07
N VAL A 365 10.15 -1.04 8.63
CA VAL A 365 11.10 -2.15 8.60
C VAL A 365 10.61 -3.30 9.48
N TYR A 366 10.13 -3.01 10.70
CA TYR A 366 9.65 -4.05 11.62
C TYR A 366 8.45 -4.82 11.08
N VAL A 367 7.52 -4.15 10.38
CA VAL A 367 6.40 -4.81 9.70
C VAL A 367 6.91 -5.76 8.62
N CYS A 368 7.88 -5.35 7.80
CA CYS A 368 8.49 -6.25 6.81
C CYS A 368 9.14 -7.48 7.46
N ILE A 369 9.86 -7.31 8.58
CA ILE A 369 10.46 -8.43 9.31
C ILE A 369 9.38 -9.33 9.93
N ALA A 370 8.28 -8.75 10.45
CA ALA A 370 7.15 -9.50 10.95
C ALA A 370 6.47 -10.34 9.86
N ILE A 371 6.30 -9.78 8.66
CA ILE A 371 5.77 -10.52 7.49
C ILE A 371 6.68 -11.69 7.13
N PHE A 372 7.99 -11.50 7.10
CA PHE A 372 8.90 -12.63 6.83
C PHE A 372 8.89 -13.69 7.92
N LYS A 373 8.72 -13.29 9.18
CA LYS A 373 8.53 -14.23 10.29
C LYS A 373 7.24 -15.03 10.13
N HIS A 374 6.15 -14.38 9.73
CA HIS A 374 4.86 -15.01 9.43
C HIS A 374 4.98 -16.05 8.32
N LEU A 375 5.60 -15.66 7.21
CA LEU A 375 5.78 -16.49 6.03
C LEU A 375 6.91 -17.52 6.14
N GLN A 376 7.52 -17.70 7.32
CA GLN A 376 8.75 -18.51 7.43
C GLN A 376 8.57 -19.92 6.88
N GLN A 377 7.46 -20.60 7.18
CA GLN A 377 7.22 -21.97 6.69
C GLN A 377 6.99 -22.00 5.18
N ASP A 378 6.17 -21.09 4.66
CA ASP A 378 5.87 -20.99 3.24
C ASP A 378 7.13 -20.67 2.44
N ILE A 379 7.97 -19.74 2.92
CA ILE A 379 9.24 -19.40 2.28
C ILE A 379 10.17 -20.61 2.20
N LEU A 380 10.27 -21.39 3.28
CA LEU A 380 11.09 -22.60 3.28
C LEU A 380 10.56 -23.65 2.31
N GLN A 381 9.24 -23.80 2.21
CA GLN A 381 8.60 -24.70 1.26
C GLN A 381 8.81 -24.25 -0.19
N HIS A 382 8.53 -22.99 -0.51
CA HIS A 382 8.65 -22.43 -1.86
C HIS A 382 10.12 -22.29 -2.32
N SER A 383 11.06 -22.22 -1.38
CA SER A 383 12.48 -22.31 -1.70
C SER A 383 12.85 -23.71 -2.21
N GLN A 384 12.25 -24.78 -1.65
CA GLN A 384 12.49 -26.16 -2.10
C GLN A 384 11.88 -26.44 -3.48
N THR A 385 10.71 -25.87 -3.76
CA THR A 385 10.03 -25.99 -5.07
C THR A 385 10.53 -25.02 -6.13
N GLN A 386 11.52 -24.18 -5.81
CA GLN A 386 12.16 -23.23 -6.72
C GLN A 386 11.22 -22.17 -7.32
N ASP A 387 10.14 -21.85 -6.61
CA ASP A 387 9.11 -20.88 -7.03
C ASP A 387 8.97 -19.71 -6.04
N LEU A 388 9.88 -19.58 -5.07
CA LEU A 388 9.87 -18.54 -4.03
C LEU A 388 9.64 -17.12 -4.55
N GLN A 389 10.28 -16.72 -5.65
CA GLN A 389 10.12 -15.38 -6.20
C GLN A 389 8.71 -15.14 -6.73
N VAL A 390 8.13 -16.16 -7.37
CA VAL A 390 6.77 -16.10 -7.93
C VAL A 390 5.78 -16.04 -6.78
N PHE A 391 5.92 -16.92 -5.78
CA PHE A 391 5.13 -16.92 -4.56
C PHE A 391 5.08 -15.52 -3.90
N LEU A 392 6.25 -14.96 -3.56
CA LEU A 392 6.31 -13.68 -2.83
C LEU A 392 5.80 -12.47 -3.62
N LYS A 393 5.80 -12.54 -4.95
CA LYS A 393 5.31 -11.47 -5.82
C LYS A 393 3.84 -11.62 -6.15
N GLU A 394 3.34 -12.83 -6.32
CA GLU A 394 2.02 -13.09 -6.85
C GLU A 394 0.97 -13.37 -5.79
N GLU A 395 1.36 -13.97 -4.66
CA GLU A 395 0.43 -14.37 -3.61
C GLU A 395 0.17 -13.26 -2.60
N ALA A 396 -1.07 -13.20 -2.11
CA ALA A 396 -1.43 -12.35 -1.00
C ALA A 396 -0.82 -12.88 0.31
N LEU A 397 -0.71 -12.00 1.31
CA LEU A 397 -0.16 -12.32 2.63
C LEU A 397 -1.24 -12.94 3.51
N HIS A 398 -1.60 -14.18 3.18
CA HIS A 398 -2.69 -14.91 3.83
C HIS A 398 -2.51 -15.00 5.35
N GLY A 399 -3.53 -14.57 6.08
CA GLY A 399 -3.59 -14.66 7.55
C GLY A 399 -2.60 -13.75 8.29
N PHE A 400 -1.88 -12.85 7.60
CA PHE A 400 -1.04 -11.88 8.28
C PHE A 400 -1.91 -10.76 8.86
N ARG A 401 -1.74 -10.49 10.15
CA ARG A 401 -2.34 -9.32 10.81
C ARG A 401 -1.28 -8.54 11.54
N VAL A 402 -1.23 -7.22 11.33
CA VAL A 402 -0.23 -6.34 11.97
C VAL A 402 -0.32 -6.48 13.50
N SER A 403 -1.54 -6.54 14.03
CA SER A 403 -1.86 -6.69 15.45
C SER A 403 -1.20 -7.90 16.12
N ASP A 404 -1.18 -9.06 15.45
CA ASP A 404 -0.65 -10.31 15.99
C ASP A 404 0.86 -10.26 16.22
N TYR A 405 1.56 -9.32 15.56
CA TYR A 405 3.01 -9.15 15.65
C TYR A 405 3.45 -7.92 16.46
N PHE A 406 2.55 -7.20 17.14
CA PHE A 406 2.91 -5.99 17.90
C PHE A 406 3.96 -6.25 18.98
N GLU A 407 3.81 -7.31 19.78
CA GLU A 407 4.78 -7.64 20.82
C GLU A 407 6.16 -7.97 20.23
N TYR A 408 6.18 -8.67 19.10
CA TYR A 408 7.42 -8.94 18.39
C TYR A 408 8.07 -7.65 17.85
N MET A 409 7.29 -6.74 17.26
CA MET A 409 7.80 -5.45 16.77
C MET A 409 8.28 -4.54 17.90
N GLU A 410 7.64 -4.55 19.08
CA GLU A 410 8.13 -3.81 20.26
C GLU A 410 9.50 -4.33 20.74
N ASN A 411 9.74 -5.64 20.67
CA ASN A 411 11.06 -6.20 20.96
C ASN A 411 12.11 -5.75 19.94
N LEU A 412 11.75 -5.71 18.65
CA LEU A 412 12.64 -5.16 17.60
C LEU A 412 12.93 -3.68 17.85
N GLU A 413 11.92 -2.91 18.23
CA GLU A 413 12.06 -1.50 18.57
C GLU A 413 13.08 -1.30 19.69
N GLN A 414 12.95 -2.03 20.80
CA GLN A 414 13.86 -1.93 21.94
C GLN A 414 15.32 -2.22 21.54
N ASN A 415 15.53 -3.19 20.65
CA ASN A 415 16.86 -3.64 20.25
C ASN A 415 17.50 -2.77 19.16
N TYR A 416 16.71 -2.27 18.20
CA TYR A 416 17.23 -1.70 16.96
C TYR A 416 16.93 -0.21 16.76
N ARG A 417 15.90 0.35 17.40
CA ARG A 417 15.50 1.76 17.23
C ARG A 417 16.65 2.76 17.46
N PRO A 418 17.54 2.62 18.46
CA PRO A 418 18.60 3.59 18.70
C PRO A 418 19.55 3.79 17.50
N VAL A 419 19.73 2.74 16.69
CA VAL A 419 20.59 2.79 15.49
C VAL A 419 19.74 3.12 14.26
N LEU A 420 18.67 2.37 14.03
CA LEU A 420 17.85 2.46 12.83
C LEU A 420 17.16 3.83 12.70
N LEU A 421 16.47 4.29 13.75
CA LEU A 421 15.77 5.58 13.70
C LEU A 421 16.75 6.76 13.65
N ARG A 422 17.93 6.62 14.26
CA ARG A 422 18.99 7.62 14.16
C ARG A 422 19.46 7.76 12.73
N ASP A 423 19.68 6.66 12.03
CA ASP A 423 20.13 6.69 10.63
C ASP A 423 19.03 7.23 9.70
N MET A 424 17.77 6.85 9.94
CA MET A 424 16.62 7.47 9.25
C MET A 424 16.50 8.98 9.49
N ARG A 425 16.89 9.49 10.66
CA ARG A 425 16.96 10.93 10.93
C ARG A 425 18.13 11.62 10.23
N ASN A 426 19.13 10.87 9.78
CA ASN A 426 20.34 11.41 9.15
C ASN A 426 20.27 11.46 7.61
N ILE A 427 19.12 11.18 7.00
CA ILE A 427 18.93 11.19 5.53
C ILE A 427 19.24 12.54 4.86
N ARG A 428 19.32 13.64 5.63
CA ARG A 428 19.66 14.99 5.15
C ARG A 428 21.15 15.33 5.30
N VAL A 429 21.93 14.48 5.96
CA VAL A 429 23.35 14.73 6.24
C VAL A 429 24.18 14.24 5.04
N GLN A 430 25.12 15.06 4.57
CA GLN A 430 26.10 14.63 3.56
C GLN A 430 26.98 13.54 4.17
N SER A 431 27.06 12.37 3.52
CA SER A 431 28.15 11.42 3.74
C SER A 431 29.44 12.13 3.36
N THR A 432 30.30 12.37 4.36
CA THR A 432 31.59 13.06 4.21
C THR A 432 32.66 12.17 3.64
#